data_AF-A0A7Y2JL69-F1
#
_entry.id   AF-A0A7Y2JL69-F1
#
_cell.length_a   1.000
_cell.length_b   1.000
_cell.length_c   1.000
_cell.angle_alpha   90.00
_cell.angle_beta   90.00
_cell.angle_gamma   90.00
#
_symmetry.space_group_name_H-M   'P 1'
#
loop_
_entity.id
_entity.type
_entity.pdbx_description
1 polymer ?
#
loop_
_entity_poly.entity_id
_entity_poly.type
_entity_poly.pdbx_seq_one_letter_code
_entity_poly.pdbx_strand_id
1 'polypeptide(L)' 'MPHFEIHAESVDSAKTFYSGLFGWSFRPMEGGEGADYHLASGDQIGEDAGLTVGMMLRMGDAPRSGTPIRGGTMTF' A
#
# COMPACT_ATOMS: atom_id res chain seq x y z
N MET A 1 -16.26 -1.09 2.84
CA MET A 1 -15.24 -1.58 3.81
C MET A 1 -14.12 -0.58 3.76
N PRO A 2 -13.67 -0.04 4.90
CA PRO A 2 -12.59 0.92 4.93
C PRO A 2 -11.38 0.41 4.16
N HIS A 3 -10.78 1.28 3.34
CA HIS A 3 -9.66 0.93 2.49
C HIS A 3 -8.68 2.10 2.41
N PHE A 4 -7.38 1.77 2.35
CA PHE A 4 -6.35 2.76 2.05
C PHE A 4 -5.26 2.19 1.14
N GLU A 5 -4.57 3.09 0.45
CA GLU A 5 -3.51 2.75 -0.48
C GLU A 5 -2.17 3.38 -0.10
N ILE A 6 -1.11 2.57 -0.21
CA ILE A 6 0.27 2.99 -0.06
C ILE A 6 0.90 3.12 -1.45
N HIS A 7 1.22 4.35 -1.83
CA HIS A 7 1.96 4.64 -3.06
C HIS A 7 3.46 4.71 -2.76
N ALA A 8 4.19 3.67 -3.14
CA ALA A 8 5.62 3.54 -2.85
C ALA A 8 6.48 3.86 -4.09
N GLU A 9 7.62 4.53 -3.90
CA GLU A 9 8.62 4.70 -4.98
C GLU A 9 9.27 3.37 -5.36
N SER A 10 9.38 2.45 -4.39
CA SER A 10 9.84 1.09 -4.58
C SER A 10 8.91 0.16 -3.81
N VAL A 11 8.11 -0.62 -4.54
CA VAL A 11 7.17 -1.59 -3.96
C VAL A 11 7.93 -2.66 -3.18
N ASP A 12 9.03 -3.17 -3.70
CA ASP A 12 9.83 -4.20 -3.02
C ASP A 12 10.44 -3.71 -1.70
N SER A 13 10.94 -2.48 -1.67
CA SER A 13 11.46 -1.87 -0.44
C SER A 13 10.35 -1.68 0.60
N ALA A 14 9.16 -1.24 0.15
CA ALA A 14 8.01 -1.07 1.02
C ALA A 14 7.50 -2.42 1.56
N LYS A 15 7.38 -3.45 0.72
CA LYS A 15 7.05 -4.82 1.15
C LYS A 15 8.02 -5.29 2.24
N THR A 16 9.32 -5.17 2.00
CA THR A 16 10.36 -5.56 2.97
C THR A 16 10.20 -4.84 4.30
N PHE A 17 9.99 -3.52 4.26
CA PHE A 17 9.81 -2.71 5.45
C PHE A 17 8.57 -3.12 6.25
N TYR A 18 7.40 -3.21 5.61
CA TYR A 18 6.14 -3.51 6.30
C TYR A 18 6.01 -4.97 6.72
N SER A 19 6.62 -5.91 5.98
CA SER A 19 6.78 -7.29 6.44
C SER A 19 7.64 -7.35 7.72
N GLY A 20 8.75 -6.60 7.78
CA GLY A 20 9.59 -6.57 8.98
C GLY A 20 8.95 -5.84 10.17
N LEU A 21 8.25 -4.74 9.91
CA LEU A 21 7.67 -3.89 10.97
C LEU A 21 6.39 -4.47 11.57
N PHE A 22 5.50 -5.00 10.72
CA PHE A 22 4.16 -5.43 11.13
C PHE A 22 3.84 -6.89 10.81
N GLY A 23 4.77 -7.64 10.21
CA GLY A 23 4.51 -9.03 9.81
C GLY A 23 3.54 -9.15 8.63
N TRP A 24 3.35 -8.08 7.83
CA TRP A 24 2.43 -8.11 6.71
C TRP A 24 2.94 -9.01 5.58
N SER A 25 1.99 -9.62 4.87
CA SER A 25 2.20 -10.36 3.63
C SER A 25 1.55 -9.64 2.46
N PHE A 26 2.05 -9.90 1.24
CA PHE A 26 1.62 -9.19 0.04
C PHE A 26 1.34 -10.18 -1.09
N ARG A 27 0.18 -10.05 -1.74
CA ARG A 27 -0.17 -10.81 -2.94
C ARG A 27 -0.43 -9.86 -4.11
N PRO A 28 0.03 -10.16 -5.33
CA PRO A 28 -0.31 -9.35 -6.49
C PRO A 28 -1.83 -9.35 -6.71
N MET A 29 -2.37 -8.19 -7.10
CA MET A 29 -3.77 -8.08 -7.50
C MET A 29 -3.91 -8.44 -8.97
N GLU A 30 -4.80 -9.38 -9.29
CA GLU A 30 -5.11 -9.75 -10.67
C GLU A 30 -5.64 -8.53 -11.44
N GLY A 31 -5.03 -8.24 -12.61
CA GLY A 31 -5.35 -7.05 -13.41
C GLY A 31 -4.70 -5.75 -12.92
N GLY A 32 -3.88 -5.80 -11.87
CA GLY A 32 -3.15 -4.67 -11.29
C GLY A 32 -1.68 -4.59 -11.71
N GLU A 33 -1.25 -5.41 -12.66
CA GLU A 33 0.17 -5.60 -13.02
C GLU A 33 0.79 -4.31 -13.55
N GLY A 34 0.03 -3.52 -14.30
CA GLY A 34 0.48 -2.25 -14.88
C GLY A 34 0.84 -1.18 -13.83
N ALA A 35 0.38 -1.34 -12.59
CA ALA A 35 0.67 -0.41 -11.49
C ALA A 35 1.47 -1.07 -10.34
N ASP A 36 1.98 -2.29 -10.56
CA ASP A 36 2.64 -3.10 -9.53
C ASP A 36 1.78 -3.22 -8.25
N TYR A 37 0.48 -3.45 -8.44
CA TYR A 37 -0.51 -3.39 -7.37
C TYR A 37 -0.55 -4.70 -6.56
N HIS A 38 -0.53 -4.54 -5.24
CA HIS A 38 -0.48 -5.63 -4.27
C HIS A 38 -1.51 -5.42 -3.17
N LEU A 39 -2.15 -6.50 -2.74
CA LEU A 39 -3.02 -6.52 -1.58
C LEU A 39 -2.22 -6.99 -0.37
N ALA A 40 -2.31 -6.23 0.72
CA ALA A 40 -1.62 -6.53 1.97
C ALA A 40 -2.57 -7.17 3.00
N SER A 41 -2.04 -8.14 3.74
CA SER A 41 -2.76 -8.84 4.82
C SER A 41 -1.87 -9.04 6.04
N GLY A 42 -2.46 -9.03 7.23
CA GLY A 42 -1.82 -9.24 8.53
C GLY A 42 -2.86 -9.34 9.65
N ASP A 43 -2.42 -9.40 10.91
CA ASP A 43 -3.34 -9.64 12.04
C ASP A 43 -4.47 -8.62 12.18
N GLN A 44 -4.24 -7.39 11.71
CA GLN A 44 -5.17 -6.26 11.84
C GLN A 44 -5.65 -5.69 10.48
N ILE A 45 -5.22 -6.27 9.36
CA ILE A 45 -5.55 -5.80 8.01
C ILE A 45 -5.79 -6.96 7.04
N GLY A 46 -6.53 -6.70 5.97
CA GLY A 46 -6.93 -7.69 4.97
C GLY A 46 -8.45 -7.88 4.95
N GLU A 47 -8.92 -8.67 3.99
CA GLU A 47 -10.35 -8.91 3.74
C GLU A 47 -11.08 -9.43 5.00
N ASP A 48 -10.44 -10.32 5.75
CA ASP A 48 -10.99 -10.93 6.97
C ASP A 48 -10.88 -10.02 8.22
N ALA A 49 -10.09 -8.95 8.15
CA ALA A 49 -9.84 -8.04 9.28
C ALA A 49 -10.68 -6.75 9.22
N GLY A 50 -11.51 -6.56 8.18
CA GLY A 50 -12.40 -5.42 8.03
C GLY A 50 -11.73 -4.11 7.60
N LEU A 51 -10.44 -4.14 7.27
CA LEU A 51 -9.66 -3.02 6.74
C LEU A 51 -8.75 -3.53 5.62
N THR A 52 -9.05 -3.19 4.37
CA THR A 52 -8.24 -3.63 3.23
C THR A 52 -7.15 -2.61 2.90
N VAL A 53 -6.02 -3.11 2.43
CA VAL A 53 -4.85 -2.27 2.13
C VAL A 53 -4.30 -2.61 0.76
N GLY A 54 -4.17 -1.60 -0.08
CA GLY A 54 -3.46 -1.65 -1.35
C GLY A 54 -2.05 -1.10 -1.21
N MET A 55 -1.09 -1.68 -1.91
CA MET A 55 0.24 -1.12 -2.13
C MET A 55 0.54 -1.13 -3.62
N MET A 56 1.00 -0.01 -4.15
CA MET A 56 1.26 0.13 -5.58
C MET A 56 2.44 1.04 -5.83
N LEU A 57 2.97 0.97 -7.06
CA LEU A 57 3.97 1.93 -7.50
C LEU A 57 3.37 3.34 -7.51
N ARG A 58 4.13 4.29 -6.98
CA ARG A 58 3.74 5.70 -6.99
C ARG A 58 3.65 6.19 -8.43
N MET A 59 2.53 6.81 -8.75
CA MET A 59 2.32 7.51 -10.01
C MET A 59 2.79 8.96 -9.86
N GLY A 60 3.76 9.37 -10.67
CA GLY A 60 4.37 10.70 -10.64
C GLY A 60 5.46 10.86 -9.57
N ASP A 61 6.05 12.05 -9.52
CA ASP A 61 7.15 12.35 -8.61
C ASP A 61 6.70 12.36 -7.15
N ALA A 62 7.61 12.00 -6.24
CA ALA A 62 7.35 12.20 -4.82
C ALA A 62 7.15 13.68 -4.48
N PRO A 63 6.26 13.99 -3.52
CA PRO A 63 6.09 15.36 -3.03
C PRO A 63 7.43 15.89 -2.51
N ARG A 64 7.75 17.14 -2.86
CA ARG A 64 8.96 17.78 -2.34
C ARG A 64 8.89 17.87 -0.82
N SER A 65 10.04 17.68 -0.17
CA SER A 65 10.13 17.87 1.27
C SER A 65 9.62 19.27 1.67
N GLY A 66 8.75 19.33 2.67
CA GLY A 66 8.15 20.58 3.15
C GLY A 66 6.85 21.04 2.46
N THR A 67 6.33 20.34 1.44
CA THR A 67 5.03 20.71 0.84
C THR A 67 3.84 20.18 1.66
N PRO A 68 2.66 20.86 1.61
CA PRO A 68 1.42 20.33 2.18
C PRO A 68 0.98 19.00 1.53
N ILE A 69 0.35 18.12 2.33
CA ILE A 69 -0.19 16.79 1.97
C ILE A 69 0.87 15.81 1.41
N ARG A 70 1.29 14.84 2.24
CA ARG A 70 2.09 13.66 1.84
C ARG A 70 1.34 12.33 1.97
N GLY A 71 0.05 12.40 2.31
CA GLY A 71 -0.79 11.25 2.70
C GLY A 71 -1.48 10.54 1.52
N GLY A 72 -1.97 9.34 1.78
CA GLY A 72 -2.57 8.44 0.78
C GLY A 72 -4.09 8.57 0.63
N THR A 73 -4.62 7.86 -0.38
CA THR A 73 -6.04 7.68 -0.63
C THR A 73 -6.67 6.88 0.50
N MET A 74 -7.79 7.38 1.06
CA MET A 74 -8.58 6.66 2.06
C MET A 74 -10.04 6.71 1.61
N THR A 75 -10.64 5.54 1.41
CA THR A 75 -12.05 5.41 1.03
C THR A 75 -12.85 4.82 2.20
N PHE A 76 -14.03 5.37 2.45
CA PHE A 76 -14.93 5.00 3.54
C PHE A 76 -16.23 4.41 3.00
#